data_AF-A0A0H5CJH2-F1
#
_entry.id   AF-A0A0H5CJH2-F1
#
_cell.length_a   1.000
_cell.length_b   1.000
_cell.length_c   1.000
_cell.angle_alpha   90.00
_cell.angle_beta   90.00
_cell.angle_gamma   90.00
#
_symmetry.space_group_name_H-M   'P 1'
#
loop_
_entity.id
_entity.type
_entity.pdbx_description
1 polymer ?
#
loop_
_entity_poly.entity_id
_entity_poly.type
_entity_poly.pdbx_seq_one_letter_code
_entity_poly.pdbx_strand_id
1 'polypeptide(L)'
;MFKSKIALTVTGIALALLSAAPSAVAAPEPEPSLTPMIIDGNTATSGPWAARLFANGRQTCSATIIAPQYVLTAKHCVASGTISFRIGSLDQTTGGTTATAVQITRHSGSDLAIAKLDRSVNATYAPLGTSTDVRVGQTVQVYGWGATCTNQPEINCQSRYLKYANVRVSSVNARDAYGGVAVRATRIDGITAGGDSGGPMFASGKQVGVASTSDRQSVTNYTNVASYRTWIRSVAGV
;
A
#
# COMPACT_ATOMS: atom_id res chain seq x y z
N MET A 1 -34.78 -93.68 21.45
CA MET A 1 -34.35 -93.99 22.83
C MET A 1 -33.53 -92.84 23.37
N PHE A 2 -34.02 -92.28 24.47
CA PHE A 2 -33.36 -91.40 25.43
C PHE A 2 -31.82 -91.46 25.50
N LYS A 3 -31.14 -90.31 25.56
CA LYS A 3 -30.62 -89.75 26.84
C LYS A 3 -29.79 -88.49 26.64
N SER A 4 -30.23 -87.47 27.38
CA SER A 4 -29.49 -86.29 27.81
C SER A 4 -28.19 -86.64 28.55
N LYS A 5 -27.15 -85.81 28.42
CA LYS A 5 -26.20 -85.52 29.52
C LYS A 5 -25.69 -84.07 29.42
N ILE A 6 -25.87 -83.37 30.54
CA ILE A 6 -25.36 -82.03 30.88
C ILE A 6 -23.94 -82.16 31.46
N ALA A 7 -23.05 -81.23 31.15
CA ALA A 7 -21.83 -80.85 31.90
C ALA A 7 -21.07 -79.78 31.09
N LEU A 8 -20.30 -78.82 31.63
CA LEU A 8 -20.13 -78.21 32.94
C LEU A 8 -19.43 -76.86 32.62
N THR A 9 -19.64 -75.86 33.47
CA THR A 9 -19.14 -74.48 33.41
C THR A 9 -17.62 -74.32 33.41
N VAL A 10 -17.09 -73.30 32.71
CA VAL A 10 -15.91 -72.53 33.15
C VAL A 10 -16.16 -71.04 32.90
N THR A 11 -16.23 -70.29 33.99
CA THR A 11 -16.42 -68.84 34.05
C THR A 11 -15.09 -68.15 33.82
N GLY A 12 -14.88 -67.54 32.65
CA GLY A 12 -13.72 -66.68 32.38
C GLY A 12 -14.07 -65.22 32.66
N ILE A 13 -13.58 -64.67 33.77
CA ILE A 13 -13.67 -63.24 34.08
C ILE A 13 -12.63 -62.53 33.19
N ALA A 14 -13.09 -61.91 32.10
CA ALA A 14 -12.26 -61.07 31.26
C ALA A 14 -12.10 -59.69 31.93
N LEU A 15 -10.91 -59.42 32.47
CA LEU A 15 -10.53 -58.13 33.01
C LEU A 15 -10.30 -57.15 31.84
N ALA A 16 -11.29 -56.34 31.50
CA ALA A 16 -11.17 -55.31 30.48
C ALA A 16 -10.30 -54.16 31.01
N LEU A 17 -9.04 -54.10 30.56
CA LEU A 17 -8.15 -52.96 30.78
C LEU A 17 -8.69 -51.76 29.98
N LEU A 18 -9.32 -50.80 30.66
CA LEU A 18 -9.62 -49.48 30.09
C LEU A 18 -8.31 -48.71 29.92
N SER A 19 -7.75 -48.72 28.72
CA SER A 19 -6.68 -47.79 28.33
C SER A 19 -7.27 -46.39 28.18
N ALA A 20 -7.04 -45.53 29.17
CA ALA A 20 -7.30 -44.10 29.05
C ALA A 20 -6.33 -43.52 28.01
N ALA A 21 -6.82 -43.22 26.81
CA ALA A 21 -6.07 -42.47 25.82
C ALA A 21 -5.84 -41.04 26.35
N PRO A 22 -4.61 -40.50 26.31
CA PRO A 22 -4.40 -39.11 26.67
C PRO A 22 -5.13 -38.20 25.68
N SER A 23 -6.02 -37.35 26.19
CA SER A 23 -6.64 -36.28 25.42
C SER A 23 -5.56 -35.39 24.83
N ALA A 24 -5.44 -35.40 23.50
CA ALA A 24 -4.58 -34.48 22.79
C ALA A 24 -5.11 -33.05 23.02
N VAL A 25 -4.41 -32.29 23.86
CA VAL A 25 -4.62 -30.85 23.97
C VAL A 25 -4.18 -30.26 22.64
N ALA A 26 -5.13 -29.71 21.88
CA ALA A 26 -4.83 -29.00 20.64
C ALA A 26 -3.84 -27.86 20.96
N ALA A 27 -2.73 -27.83 20.24
CA ALA A 27 -1.81 -26.70 20.29
C ALA A 27 -2.55 -25.43 19.82
N PRO A 28 -2.29 -24.26 20.42
CA PRO A 28 -2.85 -23.01 19.92
C PRO A 28 -2.43 -22.79 18.46
N GLU A 29 -3.40 -22.45 17.61
CA GLU A 29 -3.12 -22.05 16.23
C GLU A 29 -2.24 -20.79 16.24
N PRO A 30 -1.22 -20.69 15.36
CA PRO A 30 -0.44 -19.48 15.24
C PRO A 30 -1.34 -18.34 14.74
N GLU A 31 -1.47 -17.29 15.55
CA GLU A 31 -2.04 -16.01 15.15
C GLU A 31 -1.40 -15.53 13.83
N PRO A 32 -2.17 -14.97 12.88
CA PRO A 32 -1.63 -14.48 11.63
C PRO A 32 -0.63 -13.35 11.91
N SER A 33 0.65 -13.69 11.83
CA SER A 33 1.78 -12.76 11.82
C SER A 33 1.61 -11.75 10.68
N LEU A 34 1.16 -10.54 11.03
CA LEU A 34 1.06 -9.41 10.11
C LEU A 34 2.47 -8.92 9.78
N THR A 35 3.03 -9.50 8.73
CA THR A 35 4.34 -9.12 8.21
C THR A 35 4.31 -7.68 7.68
N PRO A 36 5.33 -6.87 8.00
CA PRO A 36 5.42 -5.49 7.53
C PRO A 36 5.55 -5.44 6.00
N MET A 37 4.92 -4.44 5.37
CA MET A 37 4.93 -4.21 3.91
C MET A 37 4.85 -2.67 3.66
N ILE A 38 5.28 -2.16 2.50
CA ILE A 38 6.42 -1.19 2.41
C ILE A 38 7.66 -1.85 3.02
N ILE A 39 8.87 -1.68 2.47
CA ILE A 39 10.05 -2.36 3.03
C ILE A 39 10.17 -1.96 4.51
N ASP A 40 9.86 -2.93 5.39
CA ASP A 40 9.73 -2.85 6.85
C ASP A 40 8.59 -1.97 7.44
N GLY A 41 7.69 -1.44 6.59
CA GLY A 41 6.56 -0.58 6.99
C GLY A 41 5.30 -1.29 7.53
N ASN A 42 4.26 -0.53 7.82
CA ASN A 42 3.06 -0.97 8.53
C ASN A 42 1.81 -1.07 7.62
N THR A 43 0.79 -1.83 8.05
CA THR A 43 -0.52 -1.87 7.36
C THR A 43 -1.33 -0.62 7.64
N ALA A 44 -1.77 0.08 6.60
CA ALA A 44 -2.68 1.21 6.76
C ALA A 44 -4.08 0.70 7.11
N THR A 45 -4.70 1.32 8.12
CA THR A 45 -6.10 1.06 8.53
C THR A 45 -7.09 2.07 7.92
N SER A 46 -6.57 3.13 7.30
CA SER A 46 -7.35 4.16 6.63
C SER A 46 -6.55 4.78 5.48
N GLY A 47 -7.26 5.18 4.44
CA GLY A 47 -6.69 5.76 3.22
C GLY A 47 -7.79 6.06 2.19
N PRO A 48 -8.86 6.79 2.54
CA PRO A 48 -9.98 7.04 1.62
C PRO A 48 -9.59 7.86 0.39
N TRP A 49 -8.46 8.58 0.45
CA TRP A 49 -7.86 9.32 -0.66
C TRP A 49 -6.93 8.44 -1.53
N ALA A 50 -6.60 7.23 -1.09
CA ALA A 50 -5.59 6.40 -1.73
C ALA A 50 -6.13 5.86 -3.05
N ALA A 51 -5.31 5.93 -4.09
CA ALA A 51 -5.64 5.40 -5.40
C ALA A 51 -4.53 4.47 -5.88
N ARG A 52 -4.90 3.26 -6.27
CA ARG A 52 -4.00 2.35 -6.98
C ARG A 52 -4.08 2.62 -8.48
N LEU A 53 -2.95 2.82 -9.14
CA LEU A 53 -2.84 3.05 -10.58
C LEU A 53 -2.54 1.74 -11.32
N PHE A 54 -3.30 1.51 -12.39
CA PHE A 54 -3.13 0.41 -13.34
C PHE A 54 -2.80 0.97 -14.73
N ALA A 55 -1.81 0.38 -15.40
CA ALA A 55 -1.49 0.65 -16.79
C ALA A 55 -1.81 -0.61 -17.59
N ASN A 56 -2.70 -0.48 -18.59
CA ASN A 56 -3.20 -1.62 -19.38
C ASN A 56 -3.71 -2.78 -18.51
N GLY A 57 -4.40 -2.44 -17.41
CA GLY A 57 -4.93 -3.42 -16.46
C GLY A 57 -3.92 -4.00 -15.47
N ARG A 58 -2.63 -3.67 -15.58
CA ARG A 58 -1.59 -4.15 -14.66
C ARG A 58 -1.27 -3.12 -13.57
N GLN A 59 -1.27 -3.57 -12.33
CA GLN A 59 -0.91 -2.76 -11.17
C GLN A 59 0.52 -2.23 -11.34
N THR A 60 0.69 -0.91 -11.30
CA THR A 60 1.95 -0.27 -11.67
C THR A 60 2.42 0.71 -10.59
N CYS A 61 1.56 1.65 -10.21
CA CYS A 61 1.93 2.78 -9.34
C CYS A 61 0.86 3.08 -8.30
N SER A 62 1.21 3.93 -7.34
CA SER A 62 0.28 4.52 -6.38
C SER A 62 -0.07 5.95 -6.82
N ALA A 63 -1.15 6.48 -6.27
CA ALA A 63 -1.69 7.78 -6.61
C ALA A 63 -2.61 8.29 -5.50
N THR A 64 -3.14 9.49 -5.66
CA THR A 64 -4.02 10.12 -4.66
C THR A 64 -5.14 10.89 -5.34
N ILE A 65 -6.39 10.68 -4.94
CA ILE A 65 -7.49 11.53 -5.39
C ILE A 65 -7.47 12.86 -4.63
N ILE A 66 -7.42 13.96 -5.38
CA ILE A 66 -7.25 15.33 -4.85
C ILE A 66 -8.47 16.23 -5.12
N ALA A 67 -9.36 15.79 -6.02
CA ALA A 67 -10.64 16.42 -6.33
C ALA A 67 -11.55 15.38 -7.03
N PRO A 68 -12.88 15.65 -7.18
CA PRO A 68 -13.84 14.66 -7.69
C PRO A 68 -13.43 13.94 -8.98
N GLN A 69 -12.75 14.63 -9.90
CA GLN A 69 -12.28 14.07 -11.17
C GLN A 69 -10.77 14.11 -11.34
N TYR A 70 -10.00 14.37 -10.28
CA TYR A 70 -8.55 14.60 -10.40
C TYR A 70 -7.75 13.72 -9.45
N VAL A 71 -6.84 12.95 -10.04
CA VAL A 71 -5.89 12.10 -9.34
C VAL A 71 -4.46 12.61 -9.58
N LEU A 72 -3.73 12.84 -8.49
CA LEU A 72 -2.33 13.24 -8.49
C LEU A 72 -1.43 11.99 -8.44
N THR A 73 -0.40 11.95 -9.28
CA THR A 73 0.57 10.85 -9.36
C THR A 73 1.89 11.33 -9.97
N ALA A 74 2.85 10.42 -10.15
CA ALA A 74 4.14 10.70 -10.78
C ALA A 74 4.03 10.69 -12.31
N LYS A 75 4.86 11.49 -12.98
CA LYS A 75 4.89 11.61 -14.45
C LYS A 75 5.29 10.30 -15.10
N HIS A 76 6.27 9.60 -14.55
CA HIS A 76 6.76 8.34 -15.12
C HIS A 76 5.72 7.21 -15.05
N CYS A 77 4.76 7.27 -14.12
CA CYS A 77 3.71 6.25 -13.96
C CYS A 77 2.66 6.27 -15.07
N VAL A 78 2.53 7.39 -15.77
CA VAL A 78 1.48 7.62 -16.77
C VAL A 78 2.08 7.82 -18.16
N ALA A 79 3.20 7.18 -18.50
CA ALA A 79 3.88 7.40 -19.78
C ALA A 79 3.04 7.02 -21.01
N SER A 80 2.38 5.86 -20.98
CA SER A 80 1.61 5.33 -22.12
C SER A 80 0.56 4.30 -21.70
N GLY A 81 -0.36 3.98 -22.60
CA GLY A 81 -1.39 2.97 -22.40
C GLY A 81 -2.65 3.48 -21.71
N THR A 82 -3.62 2.58 -21.50
CA THR A 82 -4.84 2.90 -20.77
C THR A 82 -4.52 2.98 -19.29
N ILE A 83 -4.69 4.17 -18.72
CA ILE A 83 -4.50 4.43 -17.29
C ILE A 83 -5.84 4.35 -16.59
N SER A 84 -5.93 3.50 -15.57
CA SER A 84 -7.10 3.41 -14.70
C SER A 84 -6.69 3.36 -13.23
N PHE A 85 -7.66 3.61 -12.36
CA PHE A 85 -7.46 3.72 -10.92
C PHE A 85 -8.48 2.89 -10.17
N ARG A 86 -8.09 2.35 -9.01
CA ARG A 86 -9.00 1.94 -7.93
C ARG A 86 -8.82 2.90 -6.78
N ILE A 87 -9.88 3.63 -6.44
CA ILE A 87 -9.85 4.77 -5.52
C ILE A 87 -10.63 4.43 -4.25
N GLY A 88 -10.08 4.77 -3.08
CA GLY A 88 -10.77 4.66 -1.79
C GLY A 88 -10.87 3.23 -1.24
N SER A 89 -9.98 2.33 -1.68
CA SER A 89 -9.86 0.98 -1.11
C SER A 89 -8.45 0.78 -0.57
N LEU A 90 -8.32 0.09 0.56
CA LEU A 90 -7.02 -0.37 1.07
C LEU A 90 -6.55 -1.62 0.32
N ASP A 91 -7.47 -2.44 -0.18
CA ASP A 91 -7.15 -3.61 -0.99
C ASP A 91 -7.04 -3.22 -2.47
N GLN A 92 -5.88 -3.43 -3.09
CA GLN A 92 -5.69 -3.08 -4.49
C GLN A 92 -6.48 -3.98 -5.46
N THR A 93 -7.05 -5.09 -4.99
CA THR A 93 -7.73 -6.09 -5.83
C THR A 93 -9.27 -5.96 -5.82
N THR A 94 -9.85 -5.42 -4.75
CA THR A 94 -11.31 -5.33 -4.58
C THR A 94 -11.73 -4.06 -3.84
N GLY A 95 -13.02 -3.77 -3.83
CA GLY A 95 -13.60 -2.58 -3.23
C GLY A 95 -13.21 -1.28 -3.95
N GLY A 96 -13.59 -0.16 -3.33
CA GLY A 96 -13.38 1.19 -3.88
C GLY A 96 -14.17 1.46 -5.16
N THR A 97 -13.83 2.55 -5.83
CA THR A 97 -14.39 2.91 -7.14
C THR A 97 -13.31 2.83 -8.20
N THR A 98 -13.61 2.16 -9.32
CA THR A 98 -12.70 2.12 -10.48
C THR A 98 -13.00 3.24 -11.45
N ALA A 99 -12.01 3.98 -11.93
CA ALA A 99 -12.20 5.05 -12.91
C ALA A 99 -11.05 5.09 -13.91
N THR A 100 -11.29 5.61 -15.11
CA THR A 100 -10.30 5.64 -16.20
C THR A 100 -9.85 7.07 -16.43
N ALA A 101 -8.56 7.28 -16.70
CA ALA A 101 -8.08 8.58 -17.11
C ALA A 101 -8.51 8.89 -18.55
N VAL A 102 -9.18 10.02 -18.76
CA VAL A 102 -9.52 10.53 -20.11
C VAL A 102 -8.56 11.61 -20.57
N GLN A 103 -7.82 12.22 -19.65
CA GLN A 103 -6.78 13.19 -19.95
C GLN A 103 -5.65 13.08 -18.93
N ILE A 104 -4.41 13.16 -19.40
CA ILE A 104 -3.21 13.19 -18.57
C ILE A 104 -2.47 14.51 -18.81
N THR A 105 -2.29 15.29 -17.76
CA THR A 105 -1.51 16.53 -17.77
C THR A 105 -0.21 16.30 -17.01
N ARG A 106 0.92 16.29 -17.72
CA ARG A 106 2.26 16.07 -17.15
C ARG A 106 2.94 17.41 -16.93
N HIS A 107 3.61 17.59 -15.79
CA HIS A 107 4.47 18.75 -15.60
C HIS A 107 5.70 18.65 -16.52
N SER A 108 6.17 19.79 -17.02
CA SER A 108 7.27 19.85 -17.98
C SER A 108 8.60 19.44 -17.34
N GLY A 109 8.93 19.99 -16.16
CA GLY A 109 10.22 19.84 -15.51
C GLY A 109 10.22 19.13 -14.15
N SER A 110 9.19 18.35 -13.83
CA SER A 110 9.15 17.57 -12.58
C SER A 110 8.45 16.23 -12.77
N ASP A 111 8.68 15.31 -11.84
CA ASP A 111 8.04 14.00 -11.82
C ASP A 111 6.62 14.08 -11.26
N LEU A 112 5.76 14.85 -11.93
CA LEU A 112 4.42 15.16 -11.49
C LEU A 112 3.43 15.07 -12.65
N ALA A 113 2.30 14.42 -12.41
CA ALA A 113 1.19 14.36 -13.35
C ALA A 113 -0.16 14.38 -12.63
N ILE A 114 -1.16 14.92 -13.32
CA ILE A 114 -2.55 14.87 -12.90
C ILE A 114 -3.34 14.14 -13.99
N ALA A 115 -4.12 13.16 -13.56
CA ALA A 115 -5.08 12.47 -14.40
C ALA A 115 -6.49 13.03 -14.16
N LYS A 116 -7.17 13.41 -15.24
CA LYS A 116 -8.61 13.70 -15.22
C LYS A 116 -9.38 12.40 -15.48
N LEU A 117 -10.30 12.08 -14.57
CA LEU A 117 -11.14 10.88 -14.64
C LEU A 117 -12.30 11.04 -15.61
N ASP A 118 -12.77 9.92 -16.16
CA ASP A 118 -13.96 9.80 -17.01
C ASP A 118 -15.24 10.31 -16.33
N ARG A 119 -15.28 10.25 -15.00
CA ARG A 119 -16.41 10.71 -14.18
C ARG A 119 -15.96 11.13 -12.78
N SER A 120 -16.83 11.87 -12.09
CA SER A 120 -16.62 12.21 -10.68
C SER A 120 -16.67 10.95 -9.82
N VAL A 121 -15.70 10.81 -8.92
CA VAL A 121 -15.62 9.76 -7.91
C VAL A 121 -15.85 10.41 -6.55
N ASN A 122 -16.92 10.00 -5.87
CA ASN A 122 -17.18 10.45 -4.50
C ASN A 122 -16.20 9.76 -3.53
N ALA A 123 -15.24 10.51 -3.02
CA ALA A 123 -14.22 10.04 -2.09
C ALA A 123 -13.82 11.16 -1.11
N THR A 124 -13.03 10.82 -0.10
CA THR A 124 -12.31 11.84 0.67
C THR A 124 -11.10 12.29 -0.14
N TYR A 125 -11.06 13.55 -0.52
CA TYR A 125 -9.95 14.12 -1.29
C TYR A 125 -8.79 14.49 -0.36
N ALA A 126 -7.56 14.18 -0.75
CA ALA A 126 -6.40 14.56 0.05
C ALA A 126 -6.20 16.08 0.05
N PRO A 127 -6.14 16.73 1.24
CA PRO A 127 -5.76 18.14 1.30
C PRO A 127 -4.28 18.28 0.93
N LEU A 128 -3.96 19.31 0.14
CA LEU A 128 -2.60 19.56 -0.34
C LEU A 128 -1.87 20.54 0.56
N GLY A 129 -0.63 20.21 0.91
CA GLY A 129 0.22 21.03 1.76
C GLY A 129 0.78 22.26 1.05
N THR A 130 1.32 23.16 1.86
CA THR A 130 2.03 24.37 1.49
C THR A 130 3.48 24.30 1.98
N SER A 131 4.29 25.31 1.69
CA SER A 131 5.71 25.33 2.05
C SER A 131 5.97 25.29 3.56
N THR A 132 4.97 25.62 4.39
CA THR A 132 5.08 25.58 5.86
C THR A 132 4.75 24.21 6.45
N ASP A 133 4.15 23.29 5.68
CA ASP A 133 3.68 22.01 6.19
C ASP A 133 4.79 20.94 6.24
N VAL A 134 5.93 21.15 5.57
CA VAL A 134 7.07 20.24 5.55
C VAL A 134 8.40 20.96 5.80
N ARG A 135 9.23 20.45 6.72
CA ARG A 135 10.56 20.98 7.04
C ARG A 135 11.58 19.89 7.31
N VAL A 136 12.86 20.22 7.18
CA VAL A 136 13.97 19.31 7.54
C VAL A 136 13.87 18.89 9.01
N GLY A 137 14.15 17.62 9.29
CA GLY A 137 14.05 17.01 10.62
C GLY A 137 12.65 16.53 11.00
N GLN A 138 11.61 16.89 10.24
CA GLN A 138 10.25 16.43 10.51
C GLN A 138 10.09 14.94 10.17
N THR A 139 9.40 14.20 11.03
CA THR A 139 8.90 12.86 10.70
C THR A 139 7.59 13.00 9.93
N VAL A 140 7.51 12.34 8.78
CA VAL A 140 6.37 12.35 7.86
C VAL A 140 6.01 10.92 7.47
N GLN A 141 4.78 10.72 7.00
CA GLN A 141 4.30 9.40 6.60
C GLN A 141 4.26 9.26 5.08
N VAL A 142 4.67 8.11 4.57
CA VAL A 142 4.59 7.75 3.16
C VAL A 142 3.67 6.56 2.98
N TYR A 143 2.96 6.48 1.85
CA TYR A 143 1.96 5.45 1.61
C TYR A 143 2.04 4.86 0.21
N GLY A 144 1.72 3.57 0.08
CA GLY A 144 1.60 2.91 -1.22
C GLY A 144 1.40 1.40 -1.12
N TRP A 145 1.38 0.76 -2.29
CA TRP A 145 1.25 -0.70 -2.47
C TRP A 145 2.53 -1.31 -3.05
N GLY A 146 3.67 -0.66 -2.86
CA GLY A 146 4.94 -1.05 -3.42
C GLY A 146 5.48 -2.37 -2.90
N ALA A 147 6.62 -2.72 -3.48
CA ALA A 147 7.39 -3.90 -3.15
C ALA A 147 7.77 -3.95 -1.67
N THR A 148 7.75 -5.16 -1.12
CA THR A 148 8.04 -5.43 0.29
C THR A 148 9.30 -6.26 0.45
N CYS A 149 10.08 -6.35 -0.63
CA CYS A 149 11.21 -7.25 -0.76
C CYS A 149 12.41 -6.56 -1.41
N THR A 150 13.60 -7.07 -1.11
CA THR A 150 14.88 -6.63 -1.68
C THR A 150 15.56 -7.72 -2.51
N ASN A 151 15.10 -8.96 -2.41
CA ASN A 151 15.75 -10.16 -2.94
C ASN A 151 15.13 -10.72 -4.23
N GLN A 152 14.16 -10.04 -4.84
CA GLN A 152 13.46 -10.47 -6.05
C GLN A 152 12.91 -9.27 -6.83
N PRO A 153 12.42 -9.45 -8.08
CA PRO A 153 11.82 -8.38 -8.85
C PRO A 153 10.63 -7.75 -8.12
N GLU A 154 10.61 -6.42 -8.04
CA GLU A 154 9.65 -5.66 -7.23
C GLU A 154 8.19 -5.96 -7.56
N ILE A 155 7.88 -6.14 -8.84
CA ILE A 155 6.53 -6.44 -9.32
C ILE A 155 5.96 -7.75 -8.74
N ASN A 156 6.82 -8.68 -8.31
CA ASN A 156 6.41 -9.98 -7.77
C ASN A 156 6.12 -9.93 -6.26
N CYS A 157 6.42 -8.83 -5.58
CA CYS A 157 6.28 -8.71 -4.13
C CYS A 157 5.60 -7.40 -3.70
N GLN A 158 4.78 -6.82 -4.58
CA GLN A 158 3.96 -5.65 -4.23
C GLN A 158 2.86 -6.05 -3.25
N SER A 159 2.61 -5.20 -2.24
CA SER A 159 1.63 -5.50 -1.20
C SER A 159 0.20 -5.47 -1.75
N ARG A 160 -0.63 -6.46 -1.39
CA ARG A 160 -2.08 -6.43 -1.68
C ARG A 160 -2.79 -5.27 -0.97
N TYR A 161 -2.40 -4.97 0.26
CA TYR A 161 -3.05 -3.95 1.08
C TYR A 161 -2.23 -2.67 1.13
N LEU A 162 -2.88 -1.53 1.36
CA LEU A 162 -2.20 -0.25 1.47
C LEU A 162 -1.29 -0.27 2.69
N LYS A 163 -0.10 0.28 2.49
CA LYS A 163 0.95 0.33 3.49
C LYS A 163 1.39 1.75 3.78
N TYR A 164 1.99 1.93 4.95
CA TYR A 164 2.59 3.19 5.33
C TYR A 164 3.91 3.01 6.07
N ALA A 165 4.78 4.01 6.00
CA ALA A 165 5.99 4.08 6.82
C ALA A 165 6.26 5.51 7.28
N ASN A 166 6.93 5.65 8.40
CA ASN A 166 7.52 6.89 8.87
C ASN A 166 8.90 7.07 8.23
N VAL A 167 9.15 8.28 7.75
CA VAL A 167 10.45 8.70 7.22
C VAL A 167 10.82 10.07 7.78
N ARG A 168 12.12 10.37 7.88
CA ARG A 168 12.63 11.64 8.38
C ARG A 168 12.99 12.54 7.20
N VAL A 169 12.40 13.72 7.09
CA VAL A 169 12.77 14.70 6.06
C VAL A 169 14.23 15.13 6.26
N SER A 170 15.06 14.98 5.24
CA SER A 170 16.47 15.39 5.23
C SER A 170 16.75 16.57 4.30
N SER A 171 15.86 16.84 3.33
CA SER A 171 15.91 18.04 2.49
C SER A 171 14.52 18.37 1.94
N VAL A 172 14.24 19.66 1.73
CA VAL A 172 13.04 20.14 1.02
C VAL A 172 13.36 20.71 -0.37
N ASN A 173 14.62 20.65 -0.78
CA ASN A 173 15.14 21.17 -2.05
C ASN A 173 16.03 20.14 -2.78
N ALA A 174 15.72 18.85 -2.62
CA ALA A 174 16.34 17.78 -3.39
C ALA A 174 15.78 17.76 -4.82
N ARG A 175 16.15 16.74 -5.60
CA ARG A 175 15.70 16.57 -6.98
C ARG A 175 14.91 15.28 -7.16
N ASP A 176 13.82 15.37 -7.90
CA ASP A 176 13.06 14.22 -8.40
C ASP A 176 13.72 13.62 -9.66
N ALA A 177 13.13 12.56 -10.22
CA ALA A 177 13.65 11.86 -11.39
C ALA A 177 13.80 12.73 -12.65
N TYR A 178 13.15 13.90 -12.70
CA TYR A 178 13.15 14.83 -13.83
C TYR A 178 13.79 16.19 -13.48
N GLY A 179 14.50 16.30 -12.35
CA GLY A 179 15.19 17.51 -11.93
C GLY A 179 14.31 18.54 -11.20
N GLY A 180 13.03 18.22 -10.96
CA GLY A 180 12.12 19.05 -10.20
C GLY A 180 12.47 19.08 -8.71
N VAL A 181 12.02 20.11 -8.00
CA VAL A 181 12.17 20.24 -6.54
C VAL A 181 11.47 19.08 -5.82
N ALA A 182 12.20 18.42 -4.93
CA ALA A 182 11.73 17.28 -4.16
C ALA A 182 11.99 17.42 -2.65
N VAL A 183 11.11 16.81 -1.86
CA VAL A 183 11.35 16.48 -0.46
C VAL A 183 12.11 15.15 -0.42
N ARG A 184 13.33 15.17 0.13
CA ARG A 184 14.09 13.96 0.43
C ARG A 184 13.82 13.54 1.86
N ALA A 185 13.65 12.24 2.06
CA ALA A 185 13.55 11.66 3.38
C ALA A 185 14.42 10.42 3.54
N THR A 186 14.81 10.14 4.78
CA THR A 186 15.55 8.94 5.17
C THR A 186 14.67 7.97 5.93
N ARG A 187 14.94 6.68 5.75
CA ARG A 187 14.22 5.57 6.41
C ARG A 187 14.18 5.73 7.95
N ILE A 188 13.01 5.48 8.55
CA ILE A 188 12.87 5.29 10.01
C ILE A 188 12.42 3.84 10.25
N ASP A 189 11.16 3.54 9.98
CA ASP A 189 10.59 2.18 10.10
C ASP A 189 10.31 1.55 8.74
N GLY A 190 10.34 2.31 7.65
CA GLY A 190 10.29 1.73 6.32
C GLY A 190 10.69 2.70 5.22
N ILE A 191 10.80 2.17 4.00
CA ILE A 191 11.21 2.94 2.82
C ILE A 191 10.44 2.48 1.58
N THR A 192 10.06 3.43 0.73
CA THR A 192 9.30 3.12 -0.49
C THR A 192 10.11 2.35 -1.51
N ALA A 193 9.43 1.56 -2.32
CA ALA A 193 9.99 0.74 -3.38
C ALA A 193 9.08 0.75 -4.62
N GLY A 194 9.45 -0.03 -5.64
CA GLY A 194 8.70 -0.14 -6.89
C GLY A 194 7.24 -0.49 -6.65
N GLY A 195 6.34 0.32 -7.22
CA GLY A 195 4.90 0.28 -6.97
C GLY A 195 4.38 1.37 -6.02
N ASP A 196 5.23 1.95 -5.17
CA ASP A 196 4.89 3.13 -4.37
C ASP A 196 4.98 4.43 -5.18
N SER A 197 5.71 4.43 -6.29
CA SER A 197 5.81 5.57 -7.22
C SER A 197 4.46 6.26 -7.45
N GLY A 198 4.43 7.59 -7.39
CA GLY A 198 3.21 8.40 -7.45
C GLY A 198 2.38 8.45 -6.17
N GLY A 199 2.70 7.63 -5.16
CA GLY A 199 2.05 7.62 -3.86
C GLY A 199 2.36 8.86 -3.02
N PRO A 200 1.54 9.17 -2.01
CA PRO A 200 1.67 10.41 -1.25
C PRO A 200 2.65 10.32 -0.09
N MET A 201 3.30 11.45 0.18
CA MET A 201 3.90 11.76 1.47
C MET A 201 2.99 12.76 2.21
N PHE A 202 2.62 12.44 3.44
CA PHE A 202 1.77 13.25 4.31
C PHE A 202 2.57 13.84 5.48
N ALA A 203 2.36 15.14 5.70
CA ALA A 203 2.79 15.86 6.89
C ALA A 203 1.57 16.50 7.53
N SER A 204 1.30 16.19 8.80
CA SER A 204 0.14 16.72 9.55
C SER A 204 -1.19 16.61 8.79
N GLY A 205 -1.43 15.46 8.15
CA GLY A 205 -2.67 15.18 7.41
C GLY A 205 -2.78 15.83 6.02
N LYS A 206 -1.78 16.58 5.56
CA LYS A 206 -1.73 17.15 4.20
C LYS A 206 -0.68 16.49 3.33
N GLN A 207 -1.01 16.26 2.06
CA GLN A 207 -0.07 15.70 1.10
C GLN A 207 0.97 16.76 0.73
N VAL A 208 2.24 16.50 1.06
CA VAL A 208 3.39 17.38 0.83
C VAL A 208 4.34 16.85 -0.23
N GLY A 209 4.18 15.58 -0.64
CA GLY A 209 5.04 14.96 -1.65
C GLY A 209 4.34 13.91 -2.51
N VAL A 210 4.94 13.62 -3.66
CA VAL A 210 4.56 12.53 -4.58
C VAL A 210 5.79 11.65 -4.85
N ALA A 211 5.72 10.35 -4.55
CA ALA A 211 6.87 9.44 -4.61
C ALA A 211 7.48 9.42 -6.03
N SER A 212 8.78 9.71 -6.15
CA SER A 212 9.49 9.76 -7.43
C SER A 212 10.58 8.72 -7.53
N THR A 213 11.55 8.73 -6.60
CA THR A 213 12.71 7.82 -6.63
C THR A 213 13.00 7.26 -5.24
N SER A 214 13.54 6.06 -5.17
CA SER A 214 14.04 5.46 -3.93
C SER A 214 15.25 4.58 -4.21
N ASP A 215 16.21 4.55 -3.29
CA ASP A 215 17.29 3.56 -3.28
C ASP A 215 16.85 2.21 -2.67
N ARG A 216 15.61 2.14 -2.16
CA ARG A 216 14.99 0.98 -1.50
C ARG A 216 15.70 0.55 -0.21
N GLN A 217 16.56 1.41 0.34
CA GLN A 217 17.37 1.09 1.51
C GLN A 217 17.33 2.20 2.55
N SER A 218 17.64 3.43 2.15
CA SER A 218 17.93 4.51 3.07
C SER A 218 17.30 5.84 2.69
N VAL A 219 17.16 6.14 1.40
CA VAL A 219 16.78 7.46 0.89
C VAL A 219 15.67 7.35 -0.16
N THR A 220 14.68 8.23 -0.02
CA THR A 220 13.61 8.41 -1.00
C THR A 220 13.41 9.89 -1.31
N ASN A 221 13.04 10.22 -2.54
CA ASN A 221 12.69 11.57 -2.98
C ASN A 221 11.24 11.61 -3.47
N TYR A 222 10.52 12.62 -3.00
CA TYR A 222 9.14 12.90 -3.33
C TYR A 222 9.05 14.27 -3.97
N THR A 223 8.47 14.38 -5.17
CA THR A 223 8.21 15.67 -5.83
C THR A 223 7.45 16.59 -4.88
N ASN A 224 8.00 17.78 -4.60
CA ASN A 224 7.53 18.66 -3.53
C ASN A 224 6.21 19.35 -3.93
N VAL A 225 5.09 18.91 -3.35
CA VAL A 225 3.75 19.42 -3.70
C VAL A 225 3.64 20.93 -3.51
N ALA A 226 4.25 21.48 -2.45
CA ALA A 226 4.22 22.91 -2.16
C ALA A 226 4.84 23.74 -3.29
N SER A 227 5.93 23.23 -3.90
CA SER A 227 6.64 23.90 -5.00
C SER A 227 5.83 23.95 -6.30
N TYR A 228 4.81 23.09 -6.45
CA TYR A 228 3.98 23.00 -7.65
C TYR A 228 2.50 23.35 -7.41
N ARG A 229 2.16 23.99 -6.28
CA ARG A 229 0.75 24.31 -5.96
C ARG A 229 0.06 25.15 -7.01
N THR A 230 0.74 26.15 -7.57
CA THR A 230 0.19 27.00 -8.65
C THR A 230 -0.18 26.15 -9.86
N TRP A 231 0.69 25.23 -10.26
CA TRP A 231 0.41 24.32 -11.39
C TRP A 231 -0.73 23.36 -11.07
N ILE A 232 -0.73 22.73 -9.89
CA ILE A 232 -1.81 21.81 -9.47
C ILE A 232 -3.15 22.54 -9.49
N ARG A 233 -3.21 23.76 -8.96
CA ARG A 233 -4.43 24.59 -8.96
C ARG A 233 -4.89 24.91 -10.38
N SER A 234 -3.96 25.24 -11.29
CA SER A 234 -4.31 25.54 -12.69
C SER A 234 -4.92 24.35 -13.44
N VAL A 235 -4.62 23.12 -13.02
CA VAL A 235 -5.09 21.89 -13.68
C VAL A 235 -6.32 21.30 -13.00
N ALA A 236 -6.32 21.23 -11.66
CA ALA A 236 -7.32 20.51 -10.87
C ALA A 236 -8.23 21.40 -10.03
N GLY A 237 -7.96 22.71 -9.95
CA GLY A 237 -8.76 23.67 -9.20
C GLY A 237 -8.59 23.63 -7.68
N VAL A 238 -7.63 22.85 -7.16
CA VAL A 238 -7.37 22.68 -5.71
C VAL A 238 -6.03 23.24 -5.27
#